data_AF-A0A3M1QDC6-F1
#
_entry.id   AF-A0A3M1QDC6-F1
#
_cell.length_a   1.000
_cell.length_b   1.000
_cell.length_c   1.000
_cell.angle_alpha   90.00
_cell.angle_beta   90.00
_cell.angle_gamma   90.00
#
_symmetry.space_group_name_H-M   'P 1'
#
loop_
_entity.id
_entity.type
_entity.pdbx_description
1 polymer ?
#
loop_
_entity_poly.entity_id
_entity_poly.type
_entity_poly.pdbx_seq_one_letter_code
_entity_poly.pdbx_strand_id
1 'polypeptide(L)' 'DLLPHTLCTYLYELAADFMRFYEACPVLRAEDEPTRLSRMRLCDLTARALRLGLGLLGIEVIERM' A
#
# COMPACT_ATOMS: atom_id res chain seq x y z
N ASP A 1 1.08 23.90 -9.32
CA ASP A 1 0.12 24.08 -8.22
C ASP A 1 0.48 23.24 -7.00
N LEU A 2 0.08 23.70 -5.82
CA LEU A 2 0.20 22.98 -4.56
C LEU A 2 -1.17 22.40 -4.20
N LEU A 3 -1.50 21.24 -4.79
CA LEU A 3 -2.82 20.58 -4.67
C LEU A 3 -2.74 19.33 -3.75
N PRO A 4 -2.69 19.49 -2.42
CA PRO A 4 -2.56 18.35 -1.49
C PRO A 4 -3.74 17.38 -1.57
N HIS A 5 -4.93 17.86 -1.99
CA HIS A 5 -6.10 17.02 -2.17
C HIS A 5 -5.87 15.91 -3.20
N THR A 6 -5.06 16.15 -4.23
CA THR A 6 -4.71 15.14 -5.23
C THR A 6 -3.91 14.00 -4.62
N LEU A 7 -2.99 14.31 -3.68
CA LEU A 7 -2.25 13.29 -2.94
C LEU A 7 -3.17 12.50 -2.02
N CYS A 8 -4.12 13.15 -1.34
CA CYS A 8 -5.12 12.46 -0.52
C CYS A 8 -5.96 11.49 -1.35
N THR A 9 -6.45 11.91 -2.52
CA THR A 9 -7.22 11.05 -3.44
C THR A 9 -6.37 9.86 -3.89
N TYR A 10 -5.13 10.09 -4.30
CA TYR A 10 -4.21 9.01 -4.69
C TYR A 10 -4.00 7.98 -3.56
N LEU A 11 -3.74 8.42 -2.33
CA LEU A 11 -3.51 7.52 -1.20
C LEU A 11 -4.77 6.71 -0.85
N TYR A 12 -5.95 7.32 -0.97
CA TYR A 12 -7.23 6.64 -0.79
C TYR A 12 -7.43 5.55 -1.86
N GLU A 13 -7.21 5.88 -3.14
CA GLU A 13 -7.33 4.93 -4.24
C GLU A 13 -6.32 3.78 -4.12
N LEU A 14 -5.06 4.10 -3.80
CA LEU A 14 -4.00 3.11 -3.58
C LEU A 14 -4.36 2.12 -2.46
N ALA A 15 -4.90 2.61 -1.34
CA ALA A 15 -5.34 1.74 -0.24
C ALA A 15 -6.51 0.83 -0.67
N ALA A 16 -7.47 1.36 -1.44
CA ALA A 16 -8.60 0.60 -1.95
C ALA A 16 -8.16 -0.48 -2.96
N ASP A 17 -7.24 -0.16 -3.87
CA ASP A 17 -6.63 -1.11 -4.80
C ASP A 17 -5.85 -2.20 -4.06
N PHE A 18 -5.08 -1.82 -3.05
CA PHE A 18 -4.34 -2.78 -2.24
C PHE A 18 -5.26 -3.74 -1.49
N MET A 19 -6.37 -3.26 -0.93
CA MET A 19 -7.36 -4.11 -0.27
C MET A 19 -7.95 -5.13 -1.25
N ARG A 20 -8.34 -4.71 -2.46
CA ARG A 20 -8.80 -5.62 -3.53
C ARG A 20 -7.74 -6.65 -3.90
N PHE A 21 -6.49 -6.23 -4.05
CA PHE A 21 -5.36 -7.13 -4.31
C PHE A 21 -5.20 -8.16 -3.18
N TYR A 22 -5.20 -7.71 -1.93
CA TYR A 22 -4.96 -8.58 -0.77
C TYR A 22 -6.07 -9.63 -0.59
N GLU A 23 -7.32 -9.28 -0.89
CA GLU A 23 -8.45 -10.21 -0.88
C GLU A 23 -8.39 -11.22 -2.04
N ALA A 24 -8.09 -10.76 -3.26
CA ALA A 24 -8.09 -11.60 -4.45
C ALA A 24 -6.83 -12.48 -4.60
N CYS A 25 -5.70 -12.04 -4.03
CA CYS A 25 -4.39 -12.68 -4.21
C CYS A 25 -3.78 -13.10 -2.87
N PRO A 26 -3.92 -14.38 -2.46
CA PRO A 26 -3.31 -14.88 -1.22
C PRO A 26 -1.80 -14.67 -1.22
N VAL A 27 -1.30 -13.79 -0.35
CA VAL A 27 0.14 -13.47 -0.30
C VAL A 27 0.91 -14.59 0.36
N LEU A 28 0.54 -14.97 1.59
CA LEU A 28 1.27 -15.97 2.39
C LEU A 28 1.00 -17.41 1.93
N ARG A 29 -0.11 -17.65 1.23
CA ARG A 29 -0.53 -18.96 0.73
C ARG A 29 -0.38 -19.08 -0.79
N ALA A 30 0.50 -18.28 -1.39
CA ALA A 30 0.80 -18.40 -2.81
C ALA A 30 1.35 -19.80 -3.12
N GLU A 31 1.04 -20.31 -4.32
CA GLU A 31 1.32 -21.69 -4.73
C GLU A 31 2.82 -21.96 -4.90
N ASP A 32 3.57 -20.94 -5.34
CA ASP A 32 5.01 -21.01 -5.57
C ASP A 32 5.76 -19.84 -4.91
N GLU A 33 7.02 -20.10 -4.57
CA GLU A 33 7.91 -19.14 -3.90
C GLU A 33 8.16 -17.85 -4.72
N PRO A 34 8.40 -17.91 -6.05
CA PRO A 34 8.48 -16.70 -6.88
C PRO A 34 7.24 -15.80 -6.79
N THR A 35 6.05 -16.37 -6.90
CA THR A 35 4.79 -15.62 -6.77
C THR A 35 4.62 -15.04 -5.37
N ARG A 36 4.93 -15.82 -4.33
CA ARG A 36 4.92 -15.34 -2.94
C ARG A 36 5.81 -14.11 -2.76
N LEU A 37 7.06 -14.20 -3.23
CA LEU A 37 8.03 -13.12 -3.11
C LEU A 37 7.61 -11.87 -3.91
N SER A 38 7.06 -12.06 -5.11
CA SER A 38 6.52 -10.97 -5.92
C SER A 38 5.39 -10.24 -5.19
N ARG A 39 4.42 -10.97 -4.64
CA ARG A 39 3.31 -10.40 -3.87
C ARG A 39 3.78 -9.71 -2.59
N MET A 40 4.74 -10.27 -1.87
CA MET A 40 5.33 -9.63 -0.69
C MET A 40 6.02 -8.30 -1.03
N ARG A 41 6.71 -8.22 -2.18
CA ARG A 41 7.31 -6.96 -2.64
C ARG A 41 6.26 -5.90 -2.95
N LEU A 42 5.11 -6.28 -3.50
CA LEU A 42 3.99 -5.36 -3.69
C LEU A 42 3.46 -4.84 -2.35
N CYS A 43 3.27 -5.70 -1.35
CA CYS A 43 2.86 -5.27 -0.01
C CYS A 43 3.85 -4.26 0.60
N ASP A 44 5.14 -4.56 0.55
CA ASP A 44 6.22 -3.72 1.08
C ASP A 44 6.31 -2.37 0.34
N LEU A 45 6.16 -2.37 -0.99
CA LEU A 45 6.13 -1.14 -1.78
C LEU A 45 4.90 -0.27 -1.44
N THR A 46 3.71 -0.86 -1.37
CA THR A 46 2.49 -0.13 -0.99
C THR A 46 2.61 0.48 0.40
N ALA A 47 3.14 -0.28 1.38
CA ALA A 47 3.35 0.23 2.74
C ALA A 47 4.29 1.44 2.76
N ARG A 48 5.40 1.39 2.00
CA ARG A 48 6.34 2.52 1.87
C ARG A 48 5.70 3.73 1.20
N ALA A 49 4.91 3.52 0.14
CA ALA A 49 4.23 4.59 -0.56
C ALA A 49 3.19 5.28 0.34
N LEU A 50 2.39 4.51 1.08
CA LEU A 50 1.42 5.05 2.04
C LEU A 50 2.12 5.81 3.17
N ARG A 51 3.19 5.25 3.75
CA ARG A 51 3.97 5.93 4.81
C ARG A 51 4.56 7.24 4.32
N LEU A 52 5.14 7.25 3.12
CA LEU A 52 5.69 8.47 2.53
C LEU A 52 4.60 9.52 2.27
N GLY A 53 3.50 9.13 1.62
CA GLY A 53 2.42 10.06 1.29
C GLY A 53 1.75 10.64 2.52
N LEU A 54 1.46 9.82 3.53
CA LEU A 54 0.91 10.28 4.80
C LEU A 54 1.91 11.19 5.54
N GLY A 55 3.21 10.84 5.51
CA GLY A 55 4.27 11.69 6.08
C GLY A 55 4.37 13.07 5.40
N LEU A 56 4.20 13.13 4.07
CA LEU A 56 4.14 14.41 3.32
C LEU A 56 2.91 15.25 3.69
N LEU A 57 1.82 14.61 4.14
CA LEU A 57 0.63 15.27 4.67
C LEU A 57 0.75 15.62 6.16
N GLY A 58 1.87 15.30 6.81
CA GLY A 58 2.09 15.51 8.25
C GLY A 58 1.35 14.53 9.15
N ILE A 59 0.94 13.37 8.62
CA ILE A 59 0.24 12.32 9.34
C ILE A 59 1.23 11.21 9.72
N GLU A 60 1.38 10.95 11.02
CA GLU A 60 2.21 9.85 11.52
C GLU A 60 1.53 8.49 11.36
N VAL A 61 2.32 7.47 11.02
CA VAL A 61 1.85 6.10 10.82
C VAL A 61 2.44 5.19 11.90
N ILE A 62 1.57 4.53 12.66
CA ILE A 62 1.95 3.50 13.64
C ILE A 62 2.19 2.14 12.97
N GLU A 63 3.05 1.30 13.55
CA GLU A 63 3.42 0.01 12.94
C GLU A 63 2.31 -1.05 12.99
N ARG A 64 1.41 -0.96 13.98
CA ARG A 64 0.28 -1.86 14.12
C ARG A 64 -0.86 -1.11 14.80
N MET A 65 -2.05 -1.16 14.19
CA MET A 65 -3.30 -0.74 14.82
C MET A 65 -3.79 -1.79 15.82
#